data_AF-A0A7W1TTW5-F1
#
_entry.id   AF-A0A7W1TTW5-F1
#
_cell.length_a   1.000
_cell.length_b   1.000
_cell.length_c   1.000
_cell.angle_alpha   90.00
_cell.angle_beta   90.00
_cell.angle_gamma   90.00
#
_symmetry.space_group_name_H-M   'P 1'
#
loop_
_entity.id
_entity.type
_entity.pdbx_description
1 polymer ?
#
loop_
_entity_poly.entity_id
_entity_poly.type
_entity_poly.pdbx_seq_one_letter_code
_entity_poly.pdbx_strand_id
1 'polypeptide(L)'
;MRGGLNLIASLTPVERARGVMTASTGNHGQSIAMACGIHGVSCTVFVPEGNNPDKNAAMRAYGATLAEGGRDFDEAREQCERRASETGARYVHSANEPLLLAGVATYALEIFEALPDPGTIFVPIGGGSGACGLITVRNALGRKTRIVGVARPMRMPFIGRGAVRSVWSGRRRRRLPTAWRRA
;
A
#
# COMPACT_ATOMS: atom_id res chain seq x y z
N MET A 1 -9.68 2.10 -2.10
CA MET A 1 -10.52 2.89 -3.01
C MET A 1 -9.91 4.27 -3.25
N ARG A 2 -9.78 5.12 -2.22
CA ARG A 2 -9.24 6.48 -2.31
C ARG A 2 -7.95 6.63 -3.14
N GLY A 3 -6.94 5.81 -2.84
CA GLY A 3 -5.67 5.82 -3.58
C GLY A 3 -5.80 5.40 -5.04
N GLY A 4 -6.60 4.38 -5.33
CA GLY A 4 -6.82 3.94 -6.71
C GLY A 4 -7.52 5.02 -7.53
N LEU A 5 -8.57 5.64 -6.99
CA LEU A 5 -9.26 6.76 -7.66
C LEU A 5 -8.30 7.91 -7.97
N ASN A 6 -7.50 8.35 -7.00
CA ASN A 6 -6.58 9.46 -7.20
C ASN A 6 -5.50 9.16 -8.26
N LEU A 7 -4.91 7.96 -8.21
CA LEU A 7 -3.90 7.55 -9.17
C LEU A 7 -4.48 7.40 -10.58
N ILE A 8 -5.59 6.67 -10.73
CA ILE A 8 -6.18 6.40 -12.05
C ILE A 8 -6.73 7.67 -12.68
N ALA A 9 -7.31 8.59 -11.90
CA ALA A 9 -7.73 9.90 -12.38
C ALA A 9 -6.56 10.74 -12.93
N SER A 10 -5.35 10.50 -12.44
CA SER A 10 -4.15 11.26 -12.80
C SER A 10 -3.33 10.64 -13.94
N LEU A 11 -3.76 9.50 -14.50
CA LEU A 11 -3.04 8.85 -15.60
C LEU A 11 -3.02 9.74 -16.84
N THR A 12 -1.87 9.76 -17.50
CA THR A 12 -1.71 10.37 -18.82
C THR A 12 -2.54 9.63 -19.88
N PRO A 13 -2.89 10.28 -21.01
CA PRO A 13 -3.59 9.60 -22.10
C PRO A 13 -2.85 8.35 -22.61
N VAL A 14 -1.52 8.39 -22.62
CA VAL A 14 -0.68 7.26 -23.04
C VAL A 14 -0.78 6.10 -22.05
N GLU A 15 -0.68 6.35 -20.75
CA GLU A 15 -0.83 5.29 -19.73
C GLU A 15 -2.24 4.70 -19.76
N ARG A 16 -3.27 5.54 -19.92
CA ARG A 16 -4.67 5.08 -20.03
C ARG A 16 -4.87 4.15 -21.22
N ALA A 17 -4.32 4.51 -22.39
CA ALA A 17 -4.43 3.70 -23.61
C ALA A 17 -3.70 2.35 -23.48
N ARG A 18 -2.58 2.31 -22.75
CA ARG A 18 -1.81 1.07 -22.51
C ARG A 18 -2.42 0.17 -21.43
N GLY A 19 -3.29 0.73 -20.60
CA GLY A 19 -3.90 0.00 -19.49
C GLY A 19 -3.00 -0.11 -18.26
N VAL A 20 -3.57 -0.68 -17.21
CA VAL A 20 -2.95 -0.82 -15.89
C VAL A 20 -2.79 -2.28 -15.51
N MET A 21 -1.66 -2.61 -14.92
CA MET A 21 -1.41 -3.90 -14.29
C MET A 21 -1.04 -3.72 -12.83
N THR A 22 -1.51 -4.60 -11.95
CA THR A 22 -1.09 -4.59 -10.54
C THR A 22 -1.11 -6.00 -9.96
N ALA A 23 -0.33 -6.26 -8.92
CA ALA A 23 -0.38 -7.50 -8.16
C ALA A 23 -1.06 -7.26 -6.81
N SER A 24 -2.03 -8.10 -6.45
CA SER A 24 -2.73 -7.96 -5.17
C SER A 24 -3.42 -9.23 -4.72
N THR A 25 -3.44 -9.48 -3.41
CA THR A 25 -4.28 -10.51 -2.78
C THR A 25 -5.59 -9.96 -2.20
N GLY A 26 -5.93 -8.68 -2.45
CA GLY A 26 -7.14 -8.11 -1.86
C GLY A 26 -7.42 -6.66 -2.18
N ASN A 27 -7.52 -5.82 -1.13
CA ASN A 27 -8.14 -4.49 -1.21
C ASN A 27 -7.44 -3.53 -2.18
N HIS A 28 -6.14 -3.69 -2.43
CA HIS A 28 -5.44 -2.88 -3.43
C HIS A 28 -5.95 -3.20 -4.84
N GLY A 29 -6.00 -4.48 -5.21
CA GLY A 29 -6.55 -4.93 -6.50
C GLY A 29 -7.98 -4.46 -6.71
N GLN A 30 -8.85 -4.58 -5.69
CA GLN A 30 -10.22 -4.03 -5.76
C GLN A 30 -10.24 -2.52 -5.95
N SER A 31 -9.35 -1.80 -5.26
CA SER A 31 -9.25 -0.34 -5.37
C SER A 31 -8.84 0.10 -6.76
N ILE A 32 -7.92 -0.61 -7.41
CA ILE A 32 -7.46 -0.30 -8.76
C ILE A 32 -8.52 -0.72 -9.78
N ALA A 33 -9.04 -1.95 -9.67
CA ALA A 33 -10.09 -2.46 -10.55
C ALA A 33 -11.30 -1.51 -10.61
N MET A 34 -11.82 -1.11 -9.44
CA MET A 34 -12.96 -0.19 -9.36
C MET A 34 -12.64 1.17 -10.02
N ALA A 35 -11.47 1.74 -9.73
CA ALA A 35 -11.09 3.03 -10.31
C ALA A 35 -10.90 2.95 -11.83
N CYS A 36 -10.29 1.88 -12.33
CA CYS A 36 -10.16 1.61 -13.75
C CYS A 36 -11.52 1.47 -14.44
N GLY A 37 -12.46 0.72 -13.83
CA GLY A 37 -13.82 0.59 -14.33
C GLY A 37 -14.56 1.92 -14.47
N ILE A 38 -14.44 2.80 -13.46
CA ILE A 38 -15.03 4.15 -13.50
C ILE A 38 -14.42 5.00 -14.63
N HIS A 39 -13.12 4.87 -14.86
CA HIS A 39 -12.39 5.71 -15.81
C HIS A 39 -12.23 5.08 -17.21
N GLY A 40 -12.85 3.91 -17.46
CA GLY A 40 -12.75 3.22 -18.74
C GLY A 40 -11.33 2.76 -19.11
N VAL A 41 -10.50 2.44 -18.12
CA VAL A 41 -9.11 1.98 -18.31
C VAL A 41 -9.06 0.46 -18.19
N SER A 42 -8.37 -0.23 -19.10
CA SER A 42 -8.17 -1.68 -18.99
C SER A 42 -7.31 -2.01 -17.76
N CYS A 43 -7.71 -3.03 -17.00
CA CYS A 43 -7.07 -3.41 -15.75
C CYS A 43 -6.84 -4.90 -15.67
N THR A 44 -5.59 -5.31 -15.49
CA THR A 44 -5.23 -6.70 -15.18
C THR A 44 -4.70 -6.78 -13.76
N VAL A 45 -5.29 -7.63 -12.93
CA VAL A 45 -4.80 -7.89 -11.58
C VAL A 45 -4.21 -9.30 -11.51
N PHE A 46 -2.93 -9.36 -11.15
CA PHE A 46 -2.20 -10.59 -10.89
C PHE A 46 -2.45 -11.04 -9.46
N VAL A 47 -2.83 -12.30 -9.30
CA VAL A 47 -3.14 -12.91 -8.01
C VAL A 47 -2.48 -14.29 -7.95
N PRO A 48 -1.96 -14.74 -6.80
CA PRO A 48 -1.43 -16.09 -6.67
C PRO A 48 -2.54 -17.14 -6.78
N GLU A 49 -2.13 -18.37 -7.08
CA GLU A 49 -3.04 -19.52 -7.01
C GLU A 49 -3.62 -19.66 -5.59
N GLY A 50 -4.93 -19.96 -5.50
CA GLY A 50 -5.61 -20.09 -4.22
C GLY A 50 -5.88 -18.78 -3.49
N ASN A 51 -5.81 -17.62 -4.17
CA ASN A 51 -6.25 -16.35 -3.59
C ASN A 51 -7.73 -16.42 -3.17
N ASN A 52 -8.13 -15.55 -2.22
CA ASN A 52 -9.49 -15.57 -1.67
C ASN A 52 -10.54 -15.39 -2.80
N PRO A 53 -11.51 -16.31 -2.94
CA PRO A 53 -12.46 -16.31 -4.05
C PRO A 53 -13.39 -15.09 -4.04
N ASP A 54 -13.79 -14.60 -2.86
CA ASP A 54 -14.63 -13.39 -2.73
C ASP A 54 -13.85 -12.14 -3.19
N LYS A 55 -12.55 -12.09 -2.88
CA LYS A 55 -11.69 -11.01 -3.34
C LYS A 55 -11.53 -11.05 -4.86
N ASN A 56 -11.36 -12.24 -5.43
CA ASN A 56 -11.30 -12.44 -6.87
C ASN A 56 -12.62 -12.04 -7.56
N ALA A 57 -13.76 -12.51 -7.04
CA ALA A 57 -15.08 -12.18 -7.56
C ALA A 57 -15.33 -10.66 -7.57
N ALA A 58 -14.98 -9.96 -6.48
CA ALA A 58 -15.12 -8.51 -6.41
C ALA A 58 -14.23 -7.78 -7.44
N MET A 59 -12.99 -8.22 -7.65
CA MET A 59 -12.10 -7.61 -8.67
C MET A 59 -12.67 -7.79 -10.08
N ARG A 60 -13.17 -8.99 -10.39
CA ARG A 60 -13.86 -9.25 -11.67
C ARG A 60 -15.13 -8.43 -11.83
N ALA A 61 -15.93 -8.28 -10.77
CA ALA A 61 -17.15 -7.48 -10.78
C ALA A 61 -16.88 -6.00 -11.07
N TYR A 62 -15.70 -5.49 -10.68
CA TYR A 62 -15.23 -4.15 -11.04
C TYR A 62 -14.65 -4.04 -12.46
N GLY A 63 -14.68 -5.11 -13.25
CA GLY A 63 -14.24 -5.12 -14.65
C GLY A 63 -12.76 -5.45 -14.85
N ALA A 64 -12.03 -5.89 -13.83
CA ALA A 64 -10.65 -6.33 -14.00
C ALA A 64 -10.55 -7.74 -14.59
N THR A 65 -9.58 -7.93 -15.47
CA THR A 65 -9.10 -9.26 -15.86
C THR A 65 -8.22 -9.80 -14.73
N LEU A 66 -8.47 -11.02 -14.25
CA LEU A 66 -7.58 -11.68 -13.30
C LEU A 66 -6.59 -12.58 -14.02
N ALA A 67 -5.31 -12.37 -13.76
CA ALA A 67 -4.23 -13.27 -14.12
C ALA A 67 -3.87 -14.09 -12.86
N GLU A 68 -4.45 -15.27 -12.74
CA GLU A 68 -4.16 -16.19 -11.64
C GLU A 68 -2.90 -16.98 -11.97
N GLY A 69 -1.86 -16.88 -11.13
CA GLY A 69 -0.60 -17.56 -11.36
C GLY A 69 0.46 -17.22 -10.32
N GLY A 70 1.38 -18.16 -10.12
CA GLY A 70 2.43 -18.06 -9.11
C GLY A 70 2.02 -18.71 -7.78
N ARG A 71 3.00 -19.30 -7.11
CA ARG A 71 2.78 -20.06 -5.86
C ARG A 71 2.46 -19.17 -4.66
N ASP A 72 2.91 -17.93 -4.71
CA ASP A 72 2.68 -16.92 -3.69
C ASP A 72 2.59 -15.52 -4.30
N PHE A 73 2.35 -14.53 -3.44
CA PHE A 73 2.23 -13.14 -3.86
C PHE A 73 3.49 -12.61 -4.54
N ASP A 74 4.68 -13.04 -4.12
CA ASP A 74 5.94 -12.53 -4.67
C ASP A 74 6.11 -13.02 -6.11
N GLU A 75 5.81 -14.28 -6.39
CA GLU A 75 5.83 -14.82 -7.74
C GLU A 75 4.78 -14.14 -8.64
N ALA A 76 3.55 -13.96 -8.15
CA ALA A 76 2.51 -13.23 -8.90
C ALA A 76 2.92 -11.77 -9.21
N ARG A 77 3.61 -11.11 -8.27
CA ARG A 77 4.16 -9.76 -8.45
C ARG A 77 5.25 -9.72 -9.51
N GLU A 78 6.20 -10.65 -9.48
CA GLU A 78 7.27 -10.73 -10.48
C GLU A 78 6.73 -10.98 -11.88
N GLN A 79 5.73 -11.86 -12.01
CA GLN A 79 5.03 -12.09 -13.27
C GLN A 79 4.34 -10.82 -13.79
N CYS A 80 3.68 -10.06 -12.90
CA CYS A 80 3.05 -8.79 -13.21
C CYS A 80 4.05 -7.74 -13.72
N GLU A 81 5.15 -7.55 -12.98
CA GLU A 81 6.20 -6.57 -13.32
C GLU A 81 6.84 -6.89 -14.68
N ARG A 82 7.16 -8.17 -14.93
CA ARG A 82 7.67 -8.63 -16.22
C ARG A 82 6.67 -8.37 -17.34
N ARG A 83 5.39 -8.74 -17.16
CA ARG A 83 4.37 -8.55 -18.20
C ARG A 83 4.10 -7.08 -18.48
N ALA A 84 4.12 -6.23 -17.46
CA ALA A 84 3.99 -4.79 -17.63
C ALA A 84 5.17 -4.20 -18.43
N SER A 85 6.39 -4.67 -18.17
CA SER A 85 7.58 -4.31 -18.95
C SER A 85 7.45 -4.71 -20.42
N GLU A 86 7.02 -5.95 -20.70
CA GLU A 86 6.85 -6.48 -22.06
C GLU A 86 5.77 -5.77 -22.87
N THR A 87 4.65 -5.42 -22.23
CA THR A 87 3.48 -4.82 -22.91
C THR A 87 3.46 -3.31 -22.89
N GLY A 88 4.30 -2.69 -22.05
CA GLY A 88 4.31 -1.25 -21.79
C GLY A 88 3.14 -0.77 -20.91
N ALA A 89 2.34 -1.67 -20.34
CA ALA A 89 1.25 -1.32 -19.43
C ALA A 89 1.79 -0.64 -18.16
N ARG A 90 0.99 0.26 -17.57
CA ARG A 90 1.37 0.95 -16.33
C ARG A 90 1.26 -0.01 -15.14
N TYR A 91 2.39 -0.50 -14.64
CA TYR A 91 2.43 -1.29 -13.41
C TYR A 91 2.19 -0.39 -12.20
N VAL A 92 1.17 -0.66 -11.38
CA VAL A 92 0.85 0.13 -10.18
C VAL A 92 1.24 -0.64 -8.92
N HIS A 93 2.21 -0.12 -8.17
CA HIS A 93 2.63 -0.71 -6.90
C HIS A 93 1.67 -0.36 -5.75
N SER A 94 1.42 -1.32 -4.85
CA SER A 94 0.42 -1.16 -3.77
C SER A 94 0.78 -0.13 -2.69
N ALA A 95 2.06 0.23 -2.58
CA ALA A 95 2.58 1.14 -1.57
C ALA A 95 3.64 2.14 -2.05
N ASN A 96 4.16 1.99 -3.27
CA ASN A 96 5.29 2.79 -3.78
C ASN A 96 4.82 3.69 -4.93
N GLU A 97 3.73 4.41 -4.69
CA GLU A 97 3.05 5.22 -5.69
C GLU A 97 2.62 6.53 -5.02
N PRO A 98 3.30 7.66 -5.30
CA PRO A 98 3.02 8.93 -4.62
C PRO A 98 1.57 9.38 -4.75
N LEU A 99 0.98 9.25 -5.95
CA LEU A 99 -0.42 9.63 -6.19
C LEU A 99 -1.39 8.69 -5.48
N LEU A 100 -1.09 7.39 -5.42
CA LEU A 100 -1.90 6.46 -4.65
C LEU A 100 -1.84 6.80 -3.16
N LEU A 101 -0.65 7.08 -2.64
CA LEU A 101 -0.44 7.44 -1.24
C LEU A 101 -1.17 8.74 -0.89
N ALA A 102 -1.11 9.76 -1.75
CA ALA A 102 -1.84 11.01 -1.57
C ALA A 102 -3.36 10.77 -1.49
N GLY A 103 -3.91 9.94 -2.40
CA GLY A 103 -5.31 9.56 -2.35
C GLY A 103 -5.67 8.80 -1.06
N VAL A 104 -4.85 7.83 -0.65
CA VAL A 104 -5.03 7.13 0.63
C VAL A 104 -5.01 8.11 1.80
N ALA A 105 -4.08 9.07 1.82
CA ALA A 105 -3.90 10.01 2.93
C ALA A 105 -5.12 10.90 3.20
N THR A 106 -6.07 11.04 2.27
CA THR A 106 -7.30 11.84 2.48
C THR A 106 -8.11 11.39 3.69
N TYR A 107 -8.13 10.09 4.05
CA TYR A 107 -8.83 9.66 5.27
C TYR A 107 -8.20 10.25 6.53
N ALA A 108 -6.88 10.47 6.52
CA ALA A 108 -6.19 11.06 7.66
C ALA A 108 -6.51 12.54 7.80
N LEU A 109 -6.69 13.26 6.69
CA LEU A 109 -7.15 14.64 6.71
C LEU A 109 -8.53 14.73 7.35
N GLU A 110 -9.47 13.89 6.91
CA GLU A 110 -10.82 13.80 7.50
C GLU A 110 -10.78 13.50 9.01
N ILE A 111 -9.90 12.60 9.46
CA ILE A 111 -9.71 12.32 10.90
C ILE A 111 -9.26 13.57 11.65
N PHE A 112 -8.25 14.30 11.15
CA PHE A 112 -7.72 15.48 11.85
C PHE A 112 -8.60 16.72 11.72
N GLU A 113 -9.52 16.76 10.76
CA GLU A 113 -10.56 17.78 10.69
C GLU A 113 -11.66 17.51 11.73
N ALA A 114 -12.12 16.26 11.82
CA ALA A 114 -13.18 15.87 12.75
C ALA A 114 -12.69 15.79 14.22
N LEU A 115 -11.44 15.37 14.42
CA LEU A 115 -10.80 15.25 15.73
C LEU A 115 -9.38 15.84 15.64
N PRO A 116 -9.19 17.14 15.97
CA PRO A 116 -7.93 17.83 15.71
C PRO A 116 -6.71 17.41 16.54
N ASP A 117 -6.91 16.86 17.74
CA ASP A 117 -5.80 16.45 18.62
C ASP A 117 -6.03 15.08 19.28
N PRO A 118 -6.10 13.99 18.50
CA PRO A 118 -6.19 12.66 19.05
C PRO A 118 -4.85 12.31 19.72
N GLY A 119 -4.90 11.82 20.96
CA GLY A 119 -3.68 11.41 21.66
C GLY A 119 -2.97 10.23 20.99
N THR A 120 -3.73 9.27 20.45
CA THR A 120 -3.18 8.10 19.76
C THR A 120 -4.13 7.59 18.68
N ILE A 121 -3.59 7.21 17.52
CA ILE A 121 -4.31 6.52 16.46
C ILE A 121 -3.64 5.17 16.20
N PHE A 122 -4.44 4.10 16.20
CA PHE A 122 -4.03 2.78 15.77
C PHE A 122 -4.35 2.61 14.29
N VAL A 123 -3.38 2.18 13.49
CA VAL A 123 -3.53 2.03 12.04
C VAL A 123 -3.14 0.63 11.59
N PRO A 124 -3.98 -0.10 10.85
CA PRO A 124 -3.62 -1.42 10.34
C PRO A 124 -2.49 -1.33 9.31
N ILE A 125 -1.54 -2.26 9.40
CA ILE A 125 -0.39 -2.35 8.49
C ILE A 125 -0.53 -3.58 7.60
N GLY A 126 -0.85 -3.32 6.33
CA GLY A 126 -0.58 -4.23 5.21
C GLY A 126 0.71 -3.81 4.51
N GLY A 127 0.62 -3.28 3.29
CA GLY A 127 1.75 -2.67 2.58
C GLY A 127 2.20 -1.30 3.11
N GLY A 128 1.55 -0.76 4.14
CA GLY A 128 1.99 0.45 4.85
C GLY A 128 1.44 1.79 4.33
N SER A 129 0.83 1.86 3.14
CA SER A 129 0.35 3.12 2.54
C SER A 129 -0.62 3.92 3.44
N GLY A 130 -1.49 3.24 4.19
CA GLY A 130 -2.38 3.89 5.17
C GLY A 130 -1.61 4.58 6.29
N ALA A 131 -0.67 3.88 6.92
CA ALA A 131 0.16 4.45 7.98
C ALA A 131 1.05 5.57 7.47
N CYS A 132 1.66 5.41 6.29
CA CYS A 132 2.42 6.48 5.66
C CYS A 132 1.56 7.72 5.39
N GLY A 133 0.37 7.56 4.83
CA GLY A 133 -0.56 8.67 4.60
C GLY A 133 -0.95 9.38 5.91
N LEU A 134 -1.25 8.63 6.96
CA LEU A 134 -1.57 9.18 8.29
C LEU A 134 -0.40 9.96 8.90
N ILE A 135 0.83 9.42 8.81
CA ILE A 135 2.05 10.08 9.29
C ILE A 135 2.31 11.36 8.50
N THR A 136 2.16 11.32 7.17
CA THR A 136 2.36 12.47 6.29
C THR A 136 1.42 13.61 6.65
N VAL A 137 0.11 13.34 6.76
CA VAL A 137 -0.88 14.38 7.10
C VAL A 137 -0.67 14.89 8.52
N ARG A 138 -0.44 14.01 9.50
CA ARG A 138 -0.13 14.41 10.87
C ARG A 138 1.04 15.41 10.92
N ASN A 139 2.13 15.09 10.22
CA ASN A 139 3.33 15.93 10.19
C ASN A 139 3.06 17.26 9.48
N ALA A 140 2.37 17.23 8.34
CA ALA A 140 2.01 18.44 7.59
C ALA A 140 1.14 19.41 8.42
N LEU A 141 0.25 18.87 9.26
CA LEU A 141 -0.60 19.64 10.17
C LEU A 141 0.07 19.98 11.52
N GLY A 142 1.32 19.58 11.74
CA GLY A 142 2.04 19.84 12.99
C GLY A 142 1.46 19.14 14.22
N ARG A 143 0.73 18.03 14.05
CA ARG A 143 0.06 17.32 15.16
C ARG A 143 1.03 16.42 15.93
N LYS A 144 0.82 16.30 17.25
CA LYS A 144 1.65 15.47 18.15
C LYS A 144 1.12 14.04 18.33
N THR A 145 0.05 13.69 17.62
CA THR A 145 -0.61 12.39 17.70
C THR A 145 0.36 11.22 17.55
N ARG A 146 0.31 10.30 18.51
CA ARG A 146 1.05 9.04 18.45
C ARG A 146 0.38 8.10 17.45
N ILE A 147 1.13 7.56 16.50
CA ILE A 147 0.64 6.59 15.51
C ILE A 147 1.20 5.23 15.85
N VAL A 148 0.33 4.22 16.01
CA VAL A 148 0.69 2.85 16.34
C VAL A 148 0.24 1.92 15.20
N GLY A 149 1.21 1.31 14.52
CA GLY A 149 0.92 0.30 13.51
C GLY A 149 0.46 -1.02 14.13
N VAL A 150 -0.61 -1.59 13.58
CA VAL A 150 -1.15 -2.90 13.99
C VAL A 150 -0.98 -3.88 12.82
N ALA A 151 -0.12 -4.87 12.97
CA ALA A 151 0.12 -5.91 11.97
C ALA A 151 -0.37 -7.27 12.49
N ARG A 152 -0.64 -8.22 11.59
CA ARG A 152 -0.84 -9.61 12.02
C ARG A 152 0.47 -10.13 12.63
N PRO A 153 0.40 -10.99 13.66
CA PRO A 153 1.60 -11.64 14.18
C PRO A 153 2.27 -12.40 13.03
N MET A 154 3.52 -12.05 12.75
CA MET A 154 4.34 -12.83 11.84
C MET A 154 4.47 -14.21 12.47
N ARG A 155 4.02 -15.24 11.75
CA ARG A 155 4.11 -16.62 12.21
C ARG A 155 5.58 -17.01 12.12
N MET A 156 6.36 -16.63 13.15
CA MET A 156 7.72 -17.10 13.29
C MET A 156 7.61 -18.62 13.52
N PRO A 157 8.35 -19.48 12.80
CA PRO A 157 8.55 -20.84 13.27
C PRO A 157 9.08 -20.73 14.71
N PHE A 158 8.56 -21.58 15.58
CA PHE A 158 8.81 -21.57 17.02
C PHE A 158 10.32 -21.71 17.30
N ILE A 159 11.07 -20.62 17.30
CA ILE A 159 12.43 -20.57 17.82
C ILE A 159 12.27 -20.48 19.34
N GLY A 160 12.87 -21.43 20.06
CA GLY A 160 12.73 -21.61 21.50
C GLY A 160 12.83 -20.32 22.33
N ARG A 161 12.30 -20.38 23.55
CA ARG A 161 11.97 -19.29 24.51
C ARG A 161 13.08 -18.28 24.90
N GLY A 162 14.16 -18.11 24.13
CA GLY A 162 15.29 -17.21 24.44
C GLY A 162 15.29 -15.85 23.73
N ALA A 163 14.45 -15.61 22.71
CA ALA A 163 14.58 -14.44 21.83
C ALA A 163 13.33 -13.54 21.81
N VAL A 164 12.72 -13.26 22.97
CA VAL A 164 11.69 -12.22 23.09
C VAL A 164 12.21 -11.08 23.94
N ARG A 165 13.09 -10.26 23.35
CA ARG A 165 13.31 -8.86 23.75
C ARG A 165 14.16 -8.16 22.68
N SER A 166 13.68 -6.99 22.25
CA SER A 166 14.38 -5.98 21.45
C SER A 166 14.21 -5.99 19.92
N VAL A 167 12.97 -5.93 19.44
CA VAL A 167 12.71 -5.32 18.11
C VAL A 167 11.50 -4.39 18.19
N TRP A 168 11.44 -3.50 19.18
CA TRP A 168 10.65 -2.25 19.14
C TRP A 168 10.86 -1.40 20.40
N SER A 169 12.12 -1.13 20.73
CA SER A 169 12.46 0.01 21.58
C SER A 169 13.59 0.76 20.89
N GLY A 170 13.23 1.86 20.22
CA GLY A 170 14.18 2.83 19.67
C GLY A 170 14.92 3.60 20.76
N ARG A 171 15.52 2.90 21.72
CA ARG A 171 16.60 3.40 22.57
C ARG A 171 17.82 2.52 22.32
N ARG A 172 18.57 2.86 21.28
CA ARG A 172 20.02 2.66 21.30
C ARG A 172 20.67 4.01 21.57
N ARG A 173 21.15 4.19 22.80
CA ARG A 173 22.30 5.07 23.06
C ARG A 173 23.44 4.57 22.18
N ARG A 174 23.82 5.33 21.16
CA ARG A 174 25.17 5.27 20.59
C ARG A 174 25.66 6.71 20.38
N ARG A 175 26.89 6.93 20.86
CA ARG A 175 27.63 8.18 20.86
C ARG A 175 27.70 8.76 19.45
N LEU A 176 27.47 10.08 19.34
CA LEU A 176 27.73 10.87 18.14
C LEU A 176 29.24 10.84 17.82
N PRO A 177 29.65 10.61 16.56
CA PRO A 177 30.97 11.01 16.08
C PRO A 177 31.08 12.54 16.08
N THR A 178 32.23 13.05 16.53
CA THR A 178 32.53 14.47 16.80
C THR A 178 32.81 15.34 15.56
N ALA A 179 32.35 14.97 14.38
CA ALA A 179 32.41 15.82 13.19
C ALA A 179 31.00 16.33 12.88
N TRP A 180 30.84 17.61 12.51
CA TRP A 180 29.58 18.34 12.28
C TRP A 180 28.97 19.11 13.47
N ARG A 181 29.83 19.75 14.28
CA ARG A 181 29.47 21.02 14.93
C ARG A 181 30.22 22.15 14.24
N ARG A 182 29.53 22.93 13.39
CA ARG A 182 29.73 24.36 13.07
C ARG A 182 29.00 24.72 11.76
N ALA A 183 27.89 25.42 11.93
CA ALA A 183 27.31 26.49 11.10
C ALA A 183 25.82 26.58 11.46
#